data_AF-A0A239DG54-F1
#
_entry.id   AF-A0A239DG54-F1
#
_cell.length_a   1.000
_cell.length_b   1.000
_cell.length_c   1.000
_cell.angle_alpha   90.00
_cell.angle_beta   90.00
_cell.angle_gamma   90.00
#
_symmetry.space_group_name_H-M   'P 1'
#
loop_
_entity.id
_entity.type
_entity.pdbx_description
1 polymer ?
#
loop_
_entity_poly.entity_id
_entity_poly.type
_entity_poly.pdbx_seq_one_letter_code
_entity_poly.pdbx_strand_id
1 'polypeptide(L)'
;MEILRDYIAEFGTAEDGRIFQTERGGIVGSTAYGDVWAATRALAFTPEQVASPLARRPYDLRHAGVSLWLNFGVPATEVAERAGHSVKAPLQVYAKCIDGQQDQGNKRIDDALGE
;
A
#
# COMPACT_ATOMS: atom_id res chain seq x y z
N MET A 1 14.65 2.64 4.41
CA MET A 1 14.94 2.37 5.84
C MET A 1 15.52 3.59 6.55
N GLU A 2 16.16 4.53 5.84
CA GLU A 2 16.69 5.79 6.39
C GLU A 2 15.62 6.60 7.13
N ILE A 3 14.53 6.97 6.45
CA ILE A 3 13.42 7.75 7.04
C ILE A 3 12.89 7.20 8.38
N LEU A 4 12.74 5.87 8.51
CA LEU A 4 12.26 5.26 9.75
C LEU A 4 13.30 5.30 10.87
N ARG A 5 14.58 5.10 10.53
CA ARG A 5 15.67 5.16 11.51
C ARG A 5 15.85 6.58 12.01
N ASP A 6 15.78 7.56 11.12
CA ASP A 6 15.90 8.98 11.47
C ASP A 6 14.74 9.39 12.38
N TYR A 7 13.51 8.98 12.06
CA TYR A 7 12.35 9.18 12.93
C TYR A 7 12.56 8.59 14.33
N ILE A 8 13.04 7.34 14.43
CA ILE A 8 13.29 6.71 15.74
C ILE A 8 14.42 7.41 16.49
N ALA A 9 15.46 7.88 15.79
CA ALA A 9 16.56 8.62 16.41
C ALA A 9 16.10 9.98 16.95
N GLU A 10 15.18 10.65 16.26
CA GLU A 10 14.66 11.96 16.64
C GLU A 10 13.58 11.88 17.73
N PHE A 11 12.61 10.97 17.59
CA PHE A 11 11.41 10.91 18.43
C PHE A 11 11.40 9.76 19.46
N GLY A 12 12.36 8.83 19.35
CA GLY A 12 12.42 7.64 20.19
C GLY A 12 11.29 6.65 19.92
N THR A 13 10.97 5.84 20.94
CA THR A 13 9.83 4.93 20.95
C THR A 13 9.04 5.13 22.24
N ALA A 14 7.76 4.74 22.23
CA ALA A 14 6.96 4.69 23.44
C ALA A 14 7.51 3.69 24.46
N GLU A 15 7.13 3.83 25.74
CA GLU A 15 7.50 2.90 26.81
C GLU A 15 7.10 1.45 26.53
N ASP A 16 5.99 1.25 25.79
CA ASP A 16 5.50 -0.06 25.36
C ASP A 16 6.10 -0.54 24.03
N GLY A 17 7.08 0.19 23.48
CA GLY A 17 7.80 -0.16 22.26
C GLY A 17 7.12 0.28 20.95
N ARG A 18 5.97 0.99 20.99
CA ARG A 18 5.38 1.56 19.77
C ARG A 18 6.33 2.57 19.14
N ILE A 19 6.46 2.49 17.82
CA ILE A 19 7.28 3.42 17.04
C ILE A 19 6.60 4.79 16.96
N PHE A 20 5.30 4.83 16.62
CA PHE A 20 4.55 6.08 16.50
C PHE A 20 3.69 6.32 17.74
N GLN A 21 3.78 7.53 18.28
CA GLN A 21 3.06 7.96 19.47
C GLN A 21 2.63 9.42 19.37
N THR A 22 1.65 9.82 20.17
CA THR A 22 1.36 11.26 20.37
C THR A 22 2.45 11.89 21.23
N GLU A 23 2.49 13.22 21.29
CA GLU A 23 3.42 13.97 22.16
C GLU A 23 3.35 13.57 23.64
N ARG A 24 2.22 12.99 24.08
CA ARG A 24 2.01 12.50 25.44
C ARG A 24 2.24 10.99 25.60
N GLY A 25 2.84 10.32 24.61
CA GLY A 25 3.07 8.87 24.61
C GLY A 25 1.84 8.01 24.28
N GLY A 26 0.73 8.64 23.90
CA GLY A 26 -0.54 7.96 23.60
C GLY A 26 -0.57 7.31 22.22
N ILE A 27 -1.65 6.56 21.95
CA ILE A 27 -1.90 5.99 20.62
C ILE A 27 -2.30 7.11 19.65
N VAL A 28 -1.71 7.08 18.45
CA VAL A 28 -2.10 7.99 17.36
C VAL A 28 -3.53 7.66 16.93
N GLY A 29 -4.44 8.62 17.08
CA GLY A 29 -5.84 8.46 16.70
C GLY A 29 -6.02 8.27 15.19
N SER A 30 -7.06 7.54 14.78
CA SER A 30 -7.36 7.28 13.37
C SER A 30 -7.56 8.56 12.54
N THR A 31 -8.19 9.59 13.13
CA THR A 31 -8.38 10.90 12.48
C THR A 31 -7.06 11.59 12.17
N ALA A 32 -6.06 11.48 13.05
CA ALA A 32 -4.75 12.10 12.85
C ALA A 32 -4.06 11.57 11.58
N TYR A 33 -4.22 10.28 11.26
CA TYR A 33 -3.75 9.75 9.98
C TYR A 33 -4.45 10.37 8.79
N GLY A 34 -5.77 10.64 8.89
CA GLY A 34 -6.54 11.31 7.84
C GLY A 34 -6.08 12.74 7.61
N ASP A 35 -5.85 13.50 8.68
CA ASP A 35 -5.42 14.90 8.62
C ASP A 35 -4.01 15.02 8.05
N VAL A 36 -3.07 14.22 8.54
CA VAL A 36 -1.70 14.16 8.02
C VAL A 36 -1.71 13.73 6.55
N TRP A 37 -2.56 12.77 6.18
CA TRP A 37 -2.69 12.34 4.79
C TRP A 37 -3.21 13.46 3.87
N ALA A 38 -4.24 14.19 4.29
CA ALA A 38 -4.78 15.30 3.53
C ALA A 38 -3.73 16.41 3.32
N ALA A 39 -2.99 16.76 4.37
CA ALA A 39 -1.88 17.71 4.29
C ALA A 39 -0.77 17.22 3.35
N THR A 40 -0.39 15.94 3.46
CA THR A 40 0.64 15.33 2.61
C THR A 40 0.23 15.34 1.13
N ARG A 41 -1.04 15.06 0.81
CA ARG A 41 -1.54 15.15 -0.58
C ARG A 41 -1.40 16.56 -1.14
N ALA A 42 -1.72 17.58 -0.36
CA ALA A 42 -1.60 18.97 -0.78
C ALA A 42 -0.15 19.39 -1.05
N LEU A 43 0.82 18.77 -0.36
CA LEU A 43 2.26 19.00 -0.57
C LEU A 43 2.82 18.22 -1.76
N ALA A 44 2.33 17.00 -2.00
CA ALA A 44 2.91 16.08 -2.97
C ALA A 44 2.31 16.16 -4.38
N PHE A 45 1.07 16.66 -4.52
CA PHE A 45 0.31 16.60 -5.77
C PHE A 45 -0.06 17.98 -6.30
N THR A 46 -0.37 18.06 -7.60
CA THR A 46 -0.94 19.28 -8.19
C THR A 46 -2.36 19.55 -7.67
N PRO A 47 -2.88 20.80 -7.74
CA PRO A 47 -4.24 21.11 -7.32
C PRO A 47 -5.31 20.21 -7.97
N GLU A 48 -5.15 19.89 -9.26
CA GLU A 48 -6.06 19.03 -10.02
C GLU A 48 -6.03 17.59 -9.50
N GLN A 49 -4.84 17.07 -9.18
CA GLN A 49 -4.66 15.74 -8.59
C GLN A 49 -5.25 15.67 -7.18
N VAL A 50 -5.07 16.72 -6.36
CA VAL A 50 -5.67 16.82 -5.02
C VAL A 50 -7.19 16.79 -5.11
N ALA A 51 -7.78 17.51 -6.06
CA ALA A 51 -9.22 17.53 -6.32
C ALA A 51 -9.76 16.21 -6.91
N SER A 52 -8.90 15.41 -7.54
CA SER A 52 -9.26 14.12 -8.11
C SER A 52 -9.44 13.02 -7.05
N PRO A 53 -10.04 11.86 -7.40
CA PRO A 53 -10.09 10.69 -6.53
C PRO A 53 -8.73 10.04 -6.22
N LEU A 54 -7.63 10.50 -6.83
CA LEU A 54 -6.30 9.90 -6.69
C LEU A 54 -5.84 9.89 -5.23
N ALA A 55 -5.61 8.68 -4.70
CA ALA A 55 -5.12 8.44 -3.35
C ALA A 55 -5.90 9.22 -2.28
N ARG A 56 -7.22 9.35 -2.45
CA ARG A 56 -8.10 10.17 -1.60
C ARG A 56 -8.07 9.76 -0.13
N ARG A 57 -7.85 8.48 0.16
CA ARG A 57 -7.74 7.93 1.52
C ARG A 57 -6.40 7.21 1.69
N PRO A 58 -5.85 7.13 2.91
CA PRO A 58 -4.67 6.31 3.19
C PRO A 58 -4.84 4.85 2.73
N TYR A 59 -6.06 4.31 2.87
CA TYR A 59 -6.36 2.93 2.46
C TYR A 59 -6.22 2.68 0.95
N ASP A 60 -6.29 3.72 0.12
CA ASP A 60 -6.10 3.59 -1.32
C ASP A 60 -4.63 3.19 -1.64
N LEU A 61 -3.66 3.51 -0.77
CA LEU A 61 -2.28 3.01 -0.89
C LEU A 61 -2.18 1.50 -0.72
N ARG A 62 -2.95 0.93 0.22
CA ARG A 62 -2.99 -0.52 0.43
C ARG A 62 -3.56 -1.21 -0.80
N HIS A 63 -4.62 -0.64 -1.39
CA HIS A 63 -5.14 -1.13 -2.66
C HIS A 63 -4.08 -1.07 -3.77
N ALA A 64 -3.39 0.06 -3.93
CA ALA A 64 -2.35 0.22 -4.94
C ALA A 64 -1.20 -0.80 -4.76
N GLY A 65 -0.72 -1.01 -3.53
CA GLY A 65 0.36 -1.97 -3.25
C GLY A 65 -0.04 -3.42 -3.54
N VAL A 66 -1.26 -3.82 -3.18
CA VAL A 66 -1.77 -5.17 -3.50
C VAL A 66 -1.96 -5.36 -5.00
N SER A 67 -2.55 -4.38 -5.70
CA SER A 67 -2.63 -4.39 -7.16
C SER A 67 -1.25 -4.48 -7.81
N LEU A 68 -0.26 -3.76 -7.27
CA LEU A 68 1.11 -3.77 -7.78
C LEU A 68 1.73 -5.17 -7.72
N TRP A 69 1.64 -5.84 -6.58
CA TRP A 69 2.17 -7.20 -6.43
C TRP A 69 1.51 -8.20 -7.39
N LEU A 70 0.19 -8.12 -7.55
CA LEU A 70 -0.55 -8.94 -8.51
C LEU A 70 -0.10 -8.66 -9.95
N ASN A 71 0.06 -7.38 -10.31
CA ASN A 71 0.52 -6.97 -11.63
C ASN A 71 1.97 -7.40 -11.92
N PHE A 72 2.82 -7.52 -10.90
CA PHE A 72 4.16 -8.10 -11.05
C PHE A 72 4.18 -9.63 -11.03
N GLY A 73 3.02 -10.28 -11.01
CA GLY A 73 2.92 -11.74 -11.08
C GLY A 73 3.15 -12.47 -9.77
N VAL A 74 3.15 -11.78 -8.63
CA VAL A 74 3.21 -12.44 -7.32
C VAL A 74 1.95 -13.31 -7.17
N PRO A 75 2.08 -14.60 -6.81
CA PRO A 75 0.94 -15.50 -6.66
C PRO A 75 -0.12 -14.91 -5.71
N ALA A 76 -1.41 -15.05 -6.07
CA ALA A 76 -2.50 -14.47 -5.30
C ALA A 76 -2.58 -14.98 -3.85
N THR A 77 -2.12 -16.21 -3.59
CA THR A 77 -2.01 -16.80 -2.25
C THR A 77 -0.97 -16.09 -1.39
N GLU A 78 0.21 -15.83 -1.95
CA GLU A 78 1.29 -15.08 -1.29
C GLU A 78 0.89 -13.61 -1.07
N VAL A 79 0.24 -12.99 -2.04
CA VAL A 79 -0.32 -11.64 -1.90
C VAL A 79 -1.36 -11.59 -0.78
N ALA A 80 -2.25 -12.58 -0.69
CA ALA A 80 -3.26 -12.65 0.37
C ALA A 80 -2.62 -12.75 1.76
N GLU A 81 -1.61 -13.63 1.90
CA GLU A 81 -0.85 -13.82 3.13
C GLU A 81 -0.13 -12.53 3.55
N ARG A 82 0.64 -11.92 2.65
CA ARG A 82 1.34 -10.64 2.91
C ARG A 82 0.39 -9.50 3.23
N ALA A 83 -0.77 -9.47 2.60
CA ALA A 83 -1.79 -8.48 2.89
C ALA A 83 -2.52 -8.77 4.21
N GLY A 84 -2.48 -9.99 4.75
CA GLY A 84 -3.27 -10.38 5.93
C GLY A 84 -4.77 -10.49 5.63
N HIS A 85 -5.15 -10.96 4.44
CA HIS A 85 -6.54 -11.24 4.06
C HIS A 85 -6.74 -12.74 3.75
N SER A 86 -7.99 -13.20 3.73
CA SER A 86 -8.31 -14.51 3.15
C SER A 86 -8.14 -14.52 1.63
N VAL A 87 -7.75 -15.67 1.06
CA VAL A 87 -7.44 -15.86 -0.38
C VAL A 87 -8.58 -15.45 -1.32
N LYS A 88 -9.82 -15.41 -0.84
CA LYS A 88 -10.99 -15.04 -1.65
C LYS A 88 -11.08 -13.54 -1.95
N ALA A 89 -10.49 -12.69 -1.10
CA ALA A 89 -10.60 -11.23 -1.23
C ALA A 89 -9.75 -10.65 -2.38
N PRO A 90 -8.51 -11.11 -2.65
CA PRO A 90 -7.71 -10.55 -3.73
C PRO A 90 -8.29 -10.79 -5.13
N LEU A 91 -8.84 -11.99 -5.38
CA LEU A 91 -9.36 -12.35 -6.71
C LEU A 91 -10.65 -11.61 -7.07
N GLN A 92 -11.51 -11.28 -6.11
CA GLN A 92 -12.76 -10.54 -6.39
C GLN A 92 -12.55 -9.03 -6.49
N VAL A 93 -11.61 -8.47 -5.72
CA VAL A 93 -11.38 -7.02 -5.64
C VAL A 93 -10.40 -6.52 -6.70
N TYR A 94 -9.42 -7.33 -7.11
CA TYR A 94 -8.34 -6.92 -8.01
C TYR A 94 -8.36 -7.58 -9.39
N ALA A 95 -9.38 -8.38 -9.74
CA ALA A 95 -9.49 -9.01 -11.06
C ALA A 95 -9.29 -8.04 -12.24
N LYS A 96 -9.78 -6.79 -12.11
CA LYS A 96 -9.64 -5.76 -13.15
C LYS A 96 -8.20 -5.28 -13.36
N CYS A 97 -7.30 -5.47 -12.39
CA CYS A 97 -5.89 -5.11 -12.53
C CYS A 97 -5.11 -6.16 -13.34
N ILE A 98 -5.59 -7.41 -13.35
CA ILE A 98 -4.98 -8.55 -14.06
C ILE A 98 -5.33 -8.53 -15.57
N ASP A 99 -6.38 -7.82 -15.97
CA ASP A 99 -6.86 -7.79 -17.37
C ASP A 99 -5.80 -7.22 -18.36
N GLY A 100 -4.94 -6.30 -17.90
CA GLY A 100 -3.81 -5.78 -18.68
C GLY A 100 -2.56 -6.66 -18.69
N GLN A 101 -2.62 -7.86 -18.11
CA GLN A 101 -1.50 -8.81 -17.98
C GLN A 101 -1.66 -10.03 -18.88
N GLN A 102 -2.64 -10.08 -19.79
CA GLN A 102 -2.78 -11.20 -20.73
C GLN A 102 -1.48 -11.45 -21.50
N ASP A 103 -0.85 -10.42 -22.05
CA ASP A 103 0.38 -10.57 -22.84
C ASP A 103 1.58 -11.04 -22.00
N GLN A 104 1.68 -10.58 -20.75
CA GLN A 104 2.74 -11.03 -19.83
C GLN A 104 2.48 -12.44 -19.30
N GLY A 105 1.21 -12.80 -19.12
CA GLY A 105 0.78 -14.15 -18.77
C GLY A 105 1.07 -15.13 -19.89
N ASN A 106 0.70 -14.79 -21.12
CA ASN A 106 0.98 -15.57 -22.33
C ASN A 106 2.49 -15.74 -22.51
N LYS A 107 3.27 -14.67 -22.41
CA LYS A 107 4.74 -14.77 -22.52
C LYS A 107 5.35 -15.70 -21.47
N ARG A 108 4.88 -15.68 -20.22
CA ARG A 108 5.35 -16.65 -19.20
C ARG A 108 4.92 -18.08 -19.49
N ILE A 109 3.78 -18.28 -20.14
CA ILE A 109 3.32 -19.59 -20.60
C ILE A 109 4.21 -20.07 -21.75
N ASP A 110 4.48 -19.21 -22.74
CA ASP A 110 5.36 -19.50 -23.87
C ASP A 110 6.78 -19.86 -23.39
N ASP A 111 7.35 -19.03 -22.49
CA ASP A 111 8.65 -19.26 -21.85
C ASP A 111 8.69 -20.60 -21.08
N ALA A 112 7.58 -21.01 -20.46
CA ALA A 112 7.49 -22.27 -19.71
C ALA A 112 7.23 -23.50 -20.61
N LEU A 113 6.58 -23.30 -21.76
CA LEU A 113 6.33 -24.34 -22.76
C LEU A 113 7.50 -24.51 -23.74
N GLY A 114 8.43 -23.55 -23.78
CA GLY A 114 9.65 -23.62 -24.59
C GLY A 114 9.42 -23.32 -26.07
N GLU A 115 8.42 -22.51 -26.41
CA GLU A 115 8.21 -21.95 -27.77
C GLU A 115 8.90 -20.58 -27.93
#